data_AF-A0A3N8LJE7-F1
#
_entry.id   AF-A0A3N8LJE7-F1
#
_cell.length_a   1.000
_cell.length_b   1.000
_cell.length_c   1.000
_cell.angle_alpha   90.00
_cell.angle_beta   90.00
_cell.angle_gamma   90.00
#
_symmetry.space_group_name_H-M   'P 1'
#
loop_
_entity.id
_entity.type
_entity.pdbx_description
1 polymer ?
#
loop_
_entity_poly.entity_id
_entity_poly.type
_entity_poly.pdbx_seq_one_letter_code
_entity_poly.pdbx_strand_id
1 'polypeptide(L)'
;MPIKLLDSHPFPEISVAVLREVSFAANAAGAQWFVGGATARDILTTHRFGIEQSRATADVDIGVSIGNWQGDRALRATLVATGRFEQSEEAQRLNYVVPEIEHRTWLDIVPFGGIEEDGEREIGWPPDGAVRMNVAGFEEALQAALEIELASDLVVLVASLPALAMLKIIAWRDRHTQHARDATDLRFLLAKYAEAGNHGRRKGSPGQDSTSACTHAAQHLEQAHGASQVRGCGEPIRRVQHQDRGDRSGELAARPEGDPEPRVPVLGCPQRSKAQRSSARMRGSRCAAG
;
A
#
# COMPACT_ATOMS: atom_id res chain seq x y z
N MET A 1 -19.59 -4.44 -21.59
CA MET A 1 -20.05 -3.10 -21.13
C MET A 1 -19.56 -2.96 -19.70
N PRO A 2 -18.85 -1.88 -19.37
CA PRO A 2 -18.32 -1.65 -18.03
C PRO A 2 -19.44 -1.63 -16.98
N ILE A 3 -19.10 -2.03 -15.76
CA ILE A 3 -20.02 -1.99 -14.62
C ILE A 3 -20.08 -0.54 -14.11
N LYS A 4 -21.30 -0.03 -13.92
CA LYS A 4 -21.54 1.31 -13.35
C LYS A 4 -21.76 1.24 -11.84
N LEU A 5 -21.41 2.34 -11.16
CA LEU A 5 -21.63 2.53 -9.73
C LEU A 5 -23.03 3.10 -9.46
N LEU A 6 -23.46 3.06 -8.20
CA LEU A 6 -24.74 3.63 -7.77
C LEU A 6 -24.63 5.14 -7.65
N ASP A 7 -25.58 5.87 -8.24
CA ASP A 7 -25.67 7.33 -8.08
C ASP A 7 -25.86 7.75 -6.62
N SER A 8 -26.46 6.89 -5.79
CA SER A 8 -26.66 7.13 -4.36
C SER A 8 -25.41 6.95 -3.51
N HIS A 9 -24.34 6.35 -4.05
CA HIS A 9 -23.08 6.10 -3.35
C HIS A 9 -21.91 6.51 -4.25
N PRO A 10 -21.76 7.82 -4.54
CA PRO A 10 -20.76 8.29 -5.49
C PRO A 10 -19.35 7.92 -5.02
N PHE A 11 -18.48 7.58 -5.97
CA PHE A 11 -17.06 7.36 -5.69
C PHE A 11 -16.36 8.72 -5.49
N PRO A 12 -15.43 8.87 -4.52
CA PRO A 12 -14.83 10.17 -4.22
C PRO A 12 -14.13 10.79 -5.43
N GLU A 13 -14.43 12.06 -5.72
CA GLU A 13 -13.88 12.79 -6.87
C GLU A 13 -12.34 12.86 -6.84
N ILE A 14 -11.75 12.96 -5.64
CA ILE A 14 -10.29 12.97 -5.48
C ILE A 14 -9.67 11.65 -5.92
N SER A 15 -10.31 10.51 -5.62
CA SER A 15 -9.85 9.20 -6.07
C SER A 15 -10.02 9.04 -7.59
N VAL A 16 -11.09 9.59 -8.18
CA VAL A 16 -11.25 9.66 -9.64
C VAL A 16 -10.12 10.46 -10.27
N ALA A 17 -9.75 11.60 -9.69
CA ALA A 17 -8.64 12.43 -10.18
C ALA A 17 -7.31 11.68 -10.13
N VAL A 18 -6.98 11.02 -9.00
CA VAL A 18 -5.78 10.18 -8.87
C VAL A 18 -5.74 9.10 -9.95
N LEU A 19 -6.82 8.34 -10.12
CA LEU A 19 -6.89 7.23 -11.08
C LEU A 19 -6.83 7.69 -12.55
N ARG A 20 -7.25 8.91 -12.83
CA ARG A 20 -7.09 9.53 -14.15
C ARG A 20 -5.62 9.81 -14.48
N GLU A 21 -4.84 10.29 -13.52
CA GLU A 21 -3.40 10.48 -13.67
C GLU A 21 -2.67 9.16 -13.85
N VAL A 22 -3.07 8.14 -13.08
CA VAL A 22 -2.57 6.77 -13.24
C VAL A 22 -2.88 6.24 -14.64
N SER A 23 -4.12 6.40 -15.12
CA SER A 23 -4.51 5.97 -16.47
C SER A 23 -3.65 6.62 -17.54
N PHE A 24 -3.42 7.94 -17.45
CA PHE A 24 -2.55 8.66 -18.38
C PHE A 24 -1.10 8.12 -18.35
N ALA A 25 -0.50 8.00 -17.16
CA ALA A 25 0.88 7.56 -17.00
C ALA A 25 1.08 6.10 -17.45
N ALA A 26 0.15 5.21 -17.08
CA ALA A 26 0.21 3.79 -17.46
C ALA A 26 0.03 3.59 -18.96
N ASN A 27 -0.89 4.34 -19.60
CA ASN A 27 -1.06 4.31 -21.05
C ASN A 27 0.21 4.78 -21.78
N ALA A 28 0.85 5.86 -21.30
CA ALA A 28 2.11 6.34 -21.85
C ALA A 28 3.26 5.31 -21.71
N ALA A 29 3.24 4.52 -20.64
CA ALA A 29 4.19 3.44 -20.39
C ALA A 29 3.84 2.12 -21.11
N GLY A 30 2.65 2.00 -21.71
CA GLY A 30 2.14 0.73 -22.27
C GLY A 30 1.91 -0.35 -21.21
N ALA A 31 1.69 0.04 -19.95
CA ALA A 31 1.54 -0.86 -18.81
C ALA A 31 0.06 -1.14 -18.50
N GLN A 32 -0.28 -2.41 -18.28
CA GLN A 32 -1.58 -2.76 -17.71
C GLN A 32 -1.56 -2.56 -16.19
N TRP A 33 -2.69 -2.22 -15.61
CA TRP A 33 -2.80 -1.96 -14.18
C TRP A 33 -4.22 -2.23 -13.69
N PHE A 34 -4.36 -2.45 -12.39
CA PHE A 34 -5.65 -2.63 -11.75
C PHE A 34 -5.68 -1.96 -10.38
N VAL A 35 -6.86 -1.53 -9.95
CA VAL A 35 -7.13 -1.06 -8.60
C VAL A 35 -7.28 -2.27 -7.68
N GLY A 36 -6.52 -2.27 -6.59
CA GLY A 36 -6.52 -3.32 -5.57
C GLY A 36 -6.91 -2.79 -4.19
N GLY A 37 -6.51 -3.56 -3.17
CA GLY A 37 -6.57 -3.14 -1.78
C GLY A 37 -7.97 -2.74 -1.28
N ALA A 38 -8.00 -1.75 -0.39
CA ALA A 38 -9.25 -1.30 0.23
C ALA A 38 -10.10 -0.49 -0.76
N THR A 39 -9.48 0.25 -1.67
CA THR A 39 -10.19 0.99 -2.73
C THR A 39 -11.01 0.06 -3.61
N ALA A 40 -10.44 -1.06 -4.09
CA ALA A 40 -11.17 -2.03 -4.91
C ALA A 40 -12.34 -2.68 -4.16
N ARG A 41 -12.14 -3.01 -2.88
CA ARG A 41 -13.21 -3.53 -2.01
C ARG A 41 -14.36 -2.52 -1.94
N ASP A 42 -14.07 -1.24 -1.70
CA ASP A 42 -15.09 -0.21 -1.51
C ASP A 42 -15.87 0.05 -2.81
N ILE A 43 -15.16 0.08 -3.96
CA ILE A 43 -15.79 0.15 -5.30
C ILE A 43 -16.80 -1.00 -5.47
N LEU A 44 -16.39 -2.24 -5.19
CA LEU A 44 -17.21 -3.44 -5.42
C LEU A 44 -18.25 -3.70 -4.32
N THR A 45 -18.30 -2.89 -3.26
CA THR A 45 -19.24 -3.08 -2.15
C THR A 45 -20.05 -1.82 -1.90
N THR A 46 -19.49 -0.78 -1.31
CA THR A 46 -20.18 0.47 -0.99
C THR A 46 -20.71 1.15 -2.24
N HIS A 47 -19.84 1.41 -3.21
CA HIS A 47 -20.23 2.21 -4.39
C HIS A 47 -21.08 1.43 -5.39
N ARG A 48 -20.91 0.10 -5.46
CA ARG A 48 -21.69 -0.74 -6.37
C ARG A 48 -22.97 -1.31 -5.77
N PHE A 49 -23.01 -1.60 -4.47
CA PHE A 49 -24.11 -2.32 -3.81
C PHE A 49 -24.63 -1.65 -2.54
N GLY A 50 -24.11 -0.48 -2.14
CA GLY A 50 -24.56 0.23 -0.93
C GLY A 50 -24.21 -0.50 0.37
N ILE A 51 -23.18 -1.35 0.35
CA ILE A 51 -22.73 -2.09 1.53
C ILE A 51 -21.75 -1.21 2.31
N GLU A 52 -22.19 -0.71 3.45
CA GLU A 52 -21.40 0.18 4.30
C GLU A 52 -20.14 -0.49 4.89
N GLN A 53 -19.08 0.31 5.02
CA GLN A 53 -17.82 -0.08 5.64
C GLN A 53 -17.69 0.54 7.03
N SER A 54 -16.99 -0.14 7.92
CA SER A 54 -16.65 0.42 9.24
C SER A 54 -15.43 1.35 9.22
N ARG A 55 -14.65 1.38 8.12
CA ARG A 55 -13.44 2.20 7.97
C ARG A 55 -13.45 2.94 6.64
N ALA A 56 -13.03 4.21 6.68
CA ALA A 56 -12.65 4.94 5.47
C ALA A 56 -11.25 4.52 5.02
N THR A 57 -11.02 4.48 3.70
CA THR A 57 -9.70 4.30 3.08
C THR A 57 -9.20 5.65 2.57
N ALA A 58 -7.95 5.99 2.88
CA ALA A 58 -7.35 7.27 2.46
C ALA A 58 -6.35 7.10 1.31
N ASP A 59 -5.95 5.86 1.07
CA ASP A 59 -5.01 5.36 0.09
C ASP A 59 -5.73 4.70 -1.09
N VAL A 60 -5.21 4.97 -2.29
CA VAL A 60 -5.53 4.30 -3.53
C VAL A 60 -4.45 3.26 -3.81
N ASP A 61 -4.79 1.98 -3.72
CA ASP A 61 -3.88 0.87 -4.02
C ASP A 61 -3.99 0.45 -5.49
N ILE A 62 -2.86 0.37 -6.20
CA ILE A 62 -2.81 -0.16 -7.56
C ILE A 62 -1.70 -1.20 -7.74
N GLY A 63 -2.00 -2.23 -8.52
CA GLY A 63 -0.99 -3.12 -9.11
C GLY A 63 -0.68 -2.66 -10.53
N VAL A 64 0.59 -2.60 -10.91
CA VAL A 64 1.01 -2.22 -12.28
C VAL A 64 1.93 -3.29 -12.89
N SER A 65 1.56 -3.81 -14.05
CA SER A 65 2.33 -4.80 -14.80
C SER A 65 3.49 -4.11 -15.53
N ILE A 66 4.69 -4.20 -14.95
CA ILE A 66 5.93 -3.59 -15.42
C ILE A 66 7.07 -4.60 -15.25
N GLY A 67 7.87 -4.77 -16.30
CA GLY A 67 8.91 -5.81 -16.34
C GLY A 67 10.25 -5.45 -15.70
N ASN A 68 10.47 -4.23 -15.19
CA ASN A 68 11.71 -3.86 -14.50
C ASN A 68 11.61 -2.52 -13.75
N TRP A 69 12.58 -2.27 -12.87
CA TRP A 69 12.68 -1.04 -12.08
C TRP A 69 12.89 0.25 -12.90
N GLN A 70 13.40 0.16 -14.13
CA GLN A 70 13.48 1.34 -14.99
C GLN A 70 12.09 1.78 -15.45
N GLY A 71 11.22 0.83 -15.80
CA GLY A 71 9.82 1.08 -16.12
C GLY A 71 9.05 1.69 -14.95
N ASP A 72 9.20 1.13 -13.73
CA ASP A 72 8.54 1.67 -12.53
C ASP A 72 8.99 3.10 -12.24
N ARG A 73 10.30 3.38 -12.33
CA ARG A 73 10.82 4.75 -12.19
C ARG A 73 10.28 5.70 -13.25
N ALA A 74 10.15 5.27 -14.51
CA ALA A 74 9.61 6.11 -15.58
C ALA A 74 8.12 6.43 -15.37
N LEU A 75 7.33 5.45 -14.92
CA LEU A 75 5.93 5.64 -14.54
C LEU A 75 5.81 6.67 -13.40
N ARG A 76 6.54 6.46 -12.30
CA ARG A 76 6.54 7.37 -11.14
C ARG A 76 7.00 8.78 -11.52
N ALA A 77 8.04 8.90 -12.36
CA ALA A 77 8.51 10.19 -12.84
C ALA A 77 7.45 10.91 -13.68
N THR A 78 6.69 10.18 -14.51
CA THR A 78 5.57 10.74 -15.29
C THR A 78 4.48 11.28 -14.38
N LEU A 79 4.11 10.53 -13.33
CA LEU A 79 3.15 10.98 -12.33
C LEU A 79 3.63 12.24 -11.59
N VAL A 80 4.88 12.25 -11.11
CA VAL A 80 5.46 13.42 -10.42
C VAL A 80 5.54 14.64 -11.35
N ALA A 81 5.84 14.45 -12.64
CA ALA A 81 5.92 15.53 -13.63
C ALA A 81 4.58 16.25 -13.86
N THR A 82 3.45 15.67 -13.45
CA THR A 82 2.14 16.35 -13.49
C THR A 82 2.05 17.51 -12.48
N GLY A 83 2.95 17.56 -11.49
CA GLY A 83 2.89 18.51 -10.38
C GLY A 83 1.84 18.17 -9.32
N ARG A 84 1.15 17.03 -9.45
CA ARG A 84 0.14 16.54 -8.50
C ARG A 84 0.63 15.43 -7.58
N PHE A 85 1.84 14.93 -7.79
CA PHE A 85 2.41 13.87 -6.97
C PHE A 85 3.80 14.25 -6.47
N GLU A 86 4.06 13.89 -5.22
CA GLU A 86 5.36 13.97 -4.59
C GLU A 86 5.80 12.57 -4.13
N GLN A 87 7.11 12.32 -4.10
CA GLN A 87 7.65 11.08 -3.56
C GLN A 87 7.34 10.98 -2.06
N SER A 88 7.09 9.77 -1.56
CA SER A 88 6.96 9.50 -0.12
C SER A 88 8.20 8.82 0.43
N GLU A 89 8.29 8.73 1.76
CA GLU A 89 9.31 7.92 2.43
C GLU A 89 9.02 6.42 2.28
N GLU A 90 7.75 6.01 2.18
CA GLU A 90 7.38 4.64 1.91
C GLU A 90 7.61 4.30 0.42
N ALA A 91 8.36 3.22 0.17
CA ALA A 91 8.86 2.88 -1.16
C ALA A 91 7.75 2.69 -2.22
N GLN A 92 6.59 2.19 -1.82
CA GLN A 92 5.45 1.99 -2.71
C GLN A 92 4.66 3.29 -2.99
N ARG A 93 4.80 4.32 -2.17
CA ARG A 93 3.82 5.41 -2.03
C ARG A 93 4.21 6.69 -2.75
N LEU A 94 3.22 7.32 -3.37
CA LEU A 94 3.26 8.73 -3.79
C LEU A 94 2.22 9.54 -2.99
N ASN A 95 2.61 10.74 -2.58
CA ASN A 95 1.71 11.71 -1.96
C ASN A 95 0.95 12.45 -3.06
N TYR A 96 -0.38 12.37 -3.07
CA TYR A 96 -1.19 13.19 -3.96
C TYR A 96 -1.38 14.57 -3.36
N VAL A 97 -1.05 15.60 -4.13
CA VAL A 97 -1.05 16.99 -3.71
C VAL A 97 -2.11 17.74 -4.48
N VAL A 98 -3.04 18.36 -3.75
CA VAL A 98 -3.98 19.34 -4.29
C VAL A 98 -3.59 20.71 -3.73
N PRO A 99 -3.06 21.63 -4.53
CA PRO A 99 -2.51 22.91 -4.04
C PRO A 99 -3.49 23.74 -3.19
N GLU A 100 -4.80 23.55 -3.38
CA GLU A 100 -5.86 24.36 -2.77
C GLU A 100 -6.59 23.64 -1.62
N ILE A 101 -6.27 22.38 -1.32
CA ILE A 101 -6.99 21.57 -0.34
C ILE A 101 -5.99 20.89 0.60
N GLU A 102 -6.19 21.03 1.92
CA GLU A 102 -5.38 20.32 2.93
C GLU A 102 -5.65 18.80 2.99
N HIS A 103 -6.49 18.28 2.10
CA HIS A 103 -6.84 16.86 2.07
C HIS A 103 -5.65 16.04 1.57
N ARG A 104 -5.28 15.03 2.35
CA ARG A 104 -4.18 14.11 2.02
C ARG A 104 -4.75 12.82 1.44
N THR A 105 -4.31 12.48 0.24
CA THR A 105 -4.57 11.19 -0.40
C THR A 105 -3.23 10.60 -0.82
N TRP A 106 -3.14 9.28 -0.75
CA TRP A 106 -1.93 8.54 -1.13
C TRP A 106 -2.22 7.60 -2.28
N LEU A 107 -1.22 7.38 -3.13
CA LEU A 107 -1.25 6.38 -4.18
C LEU A 107 -0.16 5.35 -3.88
N ASP A 108 -0.56 4.13 -3.54
CA ASP A 108 0.35 3.01 -3.35
C ASP A 108 0.45 2.21 -4.65
N ILE A 109 1.66 2.15 -5.21
CA ILE A 109 1.96 1.51 -6.48
C ILE A 109 2.81 0.27 -6.22
N VAL A 110 2.27 -0.90 -6.54
CA VAL A 110 2.97 -2.18 -6.46
C VAL A 110 3.26 -2.70 -7.87
N PRO A 111 4.52 -2.70 -8.32
CA PRO A 111 4.88 -3.23 -9.63
C PRO A 111 4.92 -4.77 -9.60
N PHE A 112 4.54 -5.43 -10.69
CA PHE A 112 4.60 -6.89 -10.87
C PHE A 112 4.76 -7.25 -12.36
N GLY A 113 4.97 -8.52 -12.73
CA GLY A 113 4.91 -8.96 -14.12
C GLY A 113 6.25 -8.94 -14.86
N GLY A 114 7.34 -9.26 -14.16
CA GLY A 114 8.71 -9.38 -14.67
C GLY A 114 9.74 -8.64 -13.83
N ILE A 115 9.30 -7.88 -12.83
CA ILE A 115 10.16 -7.13 -11.89
C ILE A 115 10.52 -7.93 -10.63
N GLU A 116 9.88 -9.08 -10.43
CA GLU A 116 10.15 -10.00 -9.33
C GLU A 116 11.60 -10.51 -9.37
N GLU A 117 12.11 -10.89 -8.20
CA GLU A 117 13.40 -11.58 -8.12
C GLU A 117 13.33 -12.94 -8.83
N ASP A 118 14.40 -13.33 -9.53
CA ASP A 118 14.43 -14.52 -10.39
C ASP A 118 13.96 -15.79 -9.66
N GLY A 119 12.90 -16.40 -10.18
CA GLY A 119 12.32 -17.63 -9.62
C GLY A 119 11.39 -17.42 -8.41
N GLU A 120 11.26 -16.19 -7.93
CA GLU A 120 10.44 -15.83 -6.78
C GLU A 120 9.16 -15.08 -7.19
N ARG A 121 8.24 -14.94 -6.25
CA ARG A 121 7.05 -14.08 -6.37
C ARG A 121 7.17 -12.88 -5.44
N GLU A 122 8.35 -12.29 -5.38
CA GLU A 122 8.69 -11.23 -4.44
C GLU A 122 9.44 -10.12 -5.16
N ILE A 123 9.15 -8.88 -4.75
CA ILE A 123 9.88 -7.68 -5.17
C ILE A 123 10.61 -7.09 -3.97
N GLY A 124 11.81 -6.58 -4.21
CA GLY A 124 12.54 -5.73 -3.26
C GLY A 124 12.71 -4.33 -3.85
N TRP A 125 12.11 -3.31 -3.23
CA TRP A 125 12.23 -1.94 -3.76
C TRP A 125 13.69 -1.45 -3.70
N PRO A 126 14.17 -0.76 -4.75
CA PRO A 126 15.52 -0.21 -4.78
C PRO A 126 15.69 0.89 -3.71
N PRO A 127 16.94 1.20 -3.31
CA PRO A 127 18.20 0.73 -3.92
C PRO A 127 18.72 -0.61 -3.39
N ASP A 128 18.36 -1.04 -2.19
CA ASP A 128 18.95 -2.19 -1.50
C ASP A 128 18.02 -3.38 -1.35
N GLY A 129 16.74 -3.26 -1.75
CA GLY A 129 15.75 -4.32 -1.59
C GLY A 129 15.38 -4.58 -0.12
N ALA A 130 15.62 -3.62 0.78
CA ALA A 130 15.30 -3.78 2.20
C ALA A 130 13.79 -3.88 2.46
N VAL A 131 12.99 -3.18 1.66
CA VAL A 131 11.53 -3.30 1.67
C VAL A 131 11.14 -4.36 0.65
N ARG A 132 10.59 -5.47 1.14
CA ARG A 132 10.15 -6.60 0.32
C ARG A 132 8.65 -6.78 0.36
N MET A 133 8.07 -7.24 -0.75
CA MET A 133 6.66 -7.60 -0.83
C MET A 133 6.45 -8.82 -1.73
N ASN A 134 5.69 -9.78 -1.22
CA ASN A 134 5.15 -10.86 -2.03
C ASN A 134 4.07 -10.33 -2.98
N VAL A 135 4.27 -10.56 -4.29
CA VAL A 135 3.35 -10.17 -5.36
C VAL A 135 2.68 -11.38 -6.03
N ALA A 136 2.75 -12.56 -5.41
CA ALA A 136 1.99 -13.72 -5.87
C ALA A 136 0.50 -13.39 -5.93
N GLY A 137 -0.18 -13.81 -7.00
CA GLY A 137 -1.60 -13.55 -7.22
C GLY A 137 -1.91 -12.24 -7.94
N PHE A 138 -0.93 -11.35 -8.18
CA PHE A 138 -1.18 -10.07 -8.87
C PHE A 138 -1.53 -10.25 -10.35
N GLU A 139 -0.83 -11.16 -11.05
CA GLU A 139 -1.14 -11.51 -12.44
C GLU A 139 -2.56 -12.11 -12.54
N GLU A 140 -2.89 -13.05 -11.66
CA GLU A 140 -4.22 -13.65 -11.58
C GLU A 140 -5.30 -12.61 -11.20
N ALA A 141 -4.96 -11.64 -10.35
CA ALA A 141 -5.85 -10.54 -9.98
C ALA A 141 -6.12 -9.60 -11.15
N LEU A 142 -5.09 -9.29 -11.96
CA LEU A 142 -5.25 -8.50 -13.19
C LEU A 142 -6.15 -9.24 -14.20
N GLN A 143 -5.91 -10.54 -14.41
CA GLN A 143 -6.71 -11.36 -15.33
C GLN A 143 -8.16 -11.51 -14.90
N ALA A 144 -8.42 -11.54 -13.58
CA ALA A 144 -9.75 -11.64 -13.00
C ALA A 144 -10.38 -10.28 -12.67
N ALA A 145 -9.77 -9.16 -13.09
CA ALA A 145 -10.27 -7.83 -12.81
C ALA A 145 -11.54 -7.51 -13.60
N LEU A 146 -12.36 -6.63 -13.05
CA LEU A 146 -13.62 -6.18 -13.63
C LEU A 146 -13.44 -4.76 -14.18
N GLU A 147 -14.00 -4.50 -15.37
CA GLU A 147 -14.09 -3.14 -15.92
C GLU A 147 -15.17 -2.34 -15.19
N ILE A 148 -14.76 -1.28 -14.50
CA ILE A 148 -15.65 -0.37 -13.77
C ILE A 148 -15.59 1.03 -14.40
N GLU A 149 -16.76 1.60 -14.73
CA GLU A 149 -16.90 3.00 -15.17
C GLU A 149 -16.96 3.89 -13.92
N LEU A 150 -15.88 4.63 -13.66
CA LEU A 150 -15.79 5.58 -12.54
C LEU A 150 -16.26 6.99 -12.94
N ALA A 151 -16.13 7.32 -14.22
CA ALA A 151 -16.64 8.54 -14.84
C ALA A 151 -16.94 8.24 -16.33
N SER A 152 -17.65 9.15 -17.00
CA SER A 152 -18.02 8.99 -18.42
C SER A 152 -16.83 8.77 -19.36
N ASP A 153 -15.64 9.19 -18.94
CA ASP A 153 -14.39 9.11 -19.70
C ASP A 153 -13.29 8.30 -18.97
N LEU A 154 -13.64 7.60 -17.88
CA LEU A 154 -12.70 6.80 -17.11
C LEU A 154 -13.28 5.43 -16.76
N VAL A 155 -12.75 4.42 -17.44
CA VAL A 155 -12.95 3.00 -17.11
C VAL A 155 -11.65 2.44 -16.58
N VAL A 156 -11.70 1.73 -15.44
CA VAL A 156 -10.52 1.11 -14.81
C VAL A 156 -10.76 -0.37 -14.55
N LEU A 157 -9.68 -1.14 -14.49
CA LEU A 157 -9.72 -2.52 -14.01
C LEU A 157 -9.71 -2.51 -12.48
N VAL A 158 -10.61 -3.27 -11.86
CA VAL A 158 -10.71 -3.41 -10.40
C VAL A 158 -10.63 -4.89 -10.04
N ALA A 159 -9.73 -5.26 -9.13
CA ALA A 159 -9.60 -6.63 -8.67
C ALA A 159 -10.95 -7.15 -8.14
N SER A 160 -11.43 -8.29 -8.68
CA SER A 160 -12.70 -8.88 -8.27
C SER A 160 -12.67 -9.32 -6.80
N LEU A 161 -13.84 -9.50 -6.17
CA LEU A 161 -13.92 -9.94 -4.77
C LEU A 161 -13.15 -11.27 -4.50
N PRO A 162 -13.21 -12.30 -5.38
CA PRO A 162 -12.37 -13.49 -5.21
C PRO A 162 -10.88 -13.20 -5.32
N ALA A 163 -10.46 -12.32 -6.24
CA ALA A 163 -9.07 -11.91 -6.38
C ALA A 163 -8.59 -11.15 -5.12
N LEU A 164 -9.40 -10.23 -4.58
CA LEU A 164 -9.10 -9.55 -3.32
C LEU A 164 -8.97 -10.53 -2.15
N ALA A 165 -9.86 -11.53 -2.06
CA ALA A 165 -9.76 -12.56 -1.04
C ALA A 165 -8.47 -13.39 -1.18
N MET A 166 -8.10 -13.78 -2.42
CA MET A 166 -6.85 -14.48 -2.69
C MET A 166 -5.63 -13.66 -2.23
N LEU A 167 -5.53 -12.40 -2.66
CA LEU A 167 -4.43 -11.50 -2.29
C LEU A 167 -4.35 -11.31 -0.77
N LYS A 168 -5.50 -11.24 -0.09
CA LYS A 168 -5.55 -11.12 1.37
C LYS A 168 -5.14 -12.41 2.10
N ILE A 169 -5.37 -13.59 1.53
CA ILE A 169 -4.87 -14.87 2.08
C ILE A 169 -3.34 -14.91 2.01
N ILE A 170 -2.76 -14.54 0.86
CA ILE A 170 -1.30 -14.49 0.65
C ILE A 170 -0.67 -13.49 1.61
N ALA A 171 -1.22 -12.27 1.65
CA ALA A 171 -0.83 -11.25 2.62
C ALA A 171 -0.91 -11.74 4.07
N TRP A 172 -2.01 -12.36 4.47
CA TRP A 172 -2.18 -12.84 5.84
C TRP A 172 -1.15 -13.92 6.18
N ARG A 173 -0.88 -14.87 5.27
CA ARG A 173 0.20 -15.86 5.45
C ARG A 173 1.52 -15.16 5.79
N ASP A 174 1.86 -14.09 5.08
CA ASP A 174 3.16 -13.43 5.20
C ASP A 174 3.27 -12.51 6.44
N ARG A 175 2.18 -11.84 6.86
CA ARG A 175 2.22 -10.80 7.92
C ARG A 175 1.17 -10.94 9.03
N HIS A 176 0.56 -12.11 9.23
CA HIS A 176 -0.44 -12.32 10.29
C HIS A 176 0.07 -12.04 11.71
N THR A 177 1.36 -12.21 11.97
CA THR A 177 1.99 -11.94 13.27
C THR A 177 2.14 -10.45 13.56
N GLN A 178 2.08 -9.59 12.54
CA GLN A 178 2.25 -8.14 12.68
C GLN A 178 0.93 -7.45 13.04
N HIS A 179 -0.16 -7.83 12.37
CA HIS A 179 -1.50 -7.29 12.61
C HIS A 179 -2.61 -8.15 12.00
N ALA A 180 -3.85 -7.95 12.46
CA ALA A 180 -5.03 -8.70 11.99
C ALA A 180 -5.84 -8.00 10.88
N ARG A 181 -5.29 -6.98 10.23
CA ARG A 181 -6.00 -6.21 9.18
C ARG A 181 -6.43 -7.10 8.02
N ASP A 182 -5.54 -7.98 7.55
CA ASP A 182 -5.87 -8.87 6.41
C ASP A 182 -6.93 -9.91 6.77
N ALA A 183 -6.88 -10.48 7.99
CA ALA A 183 -7.93 -11.40 8.47
C ALA A 183 -9.29 -10.69 8.62
N THR A 184 -9.29 -9.43 9.07
CA THR A 184 -10.51 -8.61 9.18
C THR A 184 -11.10 -8.33 7.81
N ASP A 185 -10.26 -7.99 6.83
CA ASP A 185 -10.69 -7.78 5.43
C ASP A 185 -11.23 -9.07 4.81
N LEU A 186 -10.56 -10.21 5.02
CA LEU A 186 -11.04 -11.53 4.58
C LEU A 186 -12.42 -11.85 5.15
N ARG A 187 -12.59 -11.68 6.45
CA ARG A 187 -13.87 -11.89 7.13
C ARG A 187 -14.97 -11.04 6.50
N PHE A 188 -14.69 -9.77 6.26
CA PHE A 188 -15.64 -8.85 5.64
C PHE A 188 -16.02 -9.33 4.23
N LEU A 189 -15.03 -9.64 3.38
CA LEU A 189 -15.25 -10.11 2.01
C LEU A 189 -16.11 -11.37 1.99
N LEU A 190 -15.83 -12.35 2.87
CA LEU A 190 -16.59 -13.59 2.97
C LEU A 190 -18.03 -13.36 3.45
N ALA A 191 -18.22 -12.50 4.46
CA ALA A 191 -19.55 -12.19 4.99
C ALA A 191 -20.43 -11.47 3.96
N LYS A 192 -19.85 -10.55 3.17
CA LYS A 192 -20.57 -9.70 2.22
C LYS A 192 -20.56 -10.19 0.78
N TYR A 193 -19.90 -11.31 0.49
CA TYR A 193 -19.72 -11.82 -0.87
C TYR A 193 -21.03 -11.94 -1.65
N ALA A 194 -22.07 -12.53 -1.05
CA ALA A 194 -23.35 -12.72 -1.73
C ALA A 194 -24.13 -11.41 -1.90
N GLU A 195 -24.20 -10.59 -0.85
CA GLU A 195 -24.80 -9.26 -0.86
C GLU A 195 -24.20 -8.40 -1.98
N ALA A 196 -22.91 -8.54 -2.25
CA ALA A 196 -22.19 -7.90 -3.34
C ALA A 196 -22.41 -8.58 -4.72
N GLY A 197 -23.65 -8.97 -5.02
CA GLY A 197 -24.08 -9.46 -6.34
C GLY A 197 -23.80 -10.94 -6.64
N ASN A 198 -23.29 -11.73 -5.68
CA ASN A 198 -22.93 -13.14 -5.92
C ASN A 198 -23.96 -14.18 -5.42
N HIS A 199 -25.20 -13.77 -5.12
CA HIS A 199 -26.28 -14.69 -4.73
C HIS A 199 -26.47 -15.87 -5.69
N GLY A 200 -26.32 -15.66 -7.00
CA GLY A 200 -26.51 -16.71 -8.01
C GLY A 200 -25.40 -17.77 -8.06
N ARG A 201 -24.16 -17.41 -7.68
CA ARG A 201 -23.03 -18.35 -7.58
C ARG A 201 -23.11 -19.25 -6.34
N ARG A 202 -24.03 -18.95 -5.42
CA ARG A 202 -24.22 -19.63 -4.14
C ARG A 202 -25.08 -20.89 -4.20
N LYS A 203 -25.59 -21.29 -5.38
CA LYS A 203 -26.38 -22.51 -5.55
C LYS A 203 -25.48 -23.75 -5.53
N GLY A 204 -25.20 -24.23 -4.32
CA GLY A 204 -24.94 -25.65 -4.09
C GLY A 204 -26.23 -26.47 -4.23
N SER A 205 -26.08 -27.78 -4.42
CA SER A 205 -27.18 -28.76 -4.49
C SER A 205 -28.22 -28.55 -3.35
N PRO A 206 -29.50 -28.92 -3.56
CA PRO A 206 -30.55 -28.71 -2.56
C PRO A 206 -30.16 -29.36 -1.23
N GLY A 207 -30.11 -28.59 -0.14
CA GLY A 207 -29.92 -29.09 1.23
C GLY A 207 -28.67 -28.64 1.98
N GLN A 208 -27.78 -27.81 1.40
CA GLN A 208 -26.65 -27.22 2.12
C GLN A 208 -26.75 -25.70 2.17
N ASP A 209 -26.93 -25.15 3.37
CA ASP A 209 -27.05 -23.71 3.58
C ASP A 209 -25.66 -23.04 3.52
N SER A 210 -25.23 -22.62 2.34
CA SER A 210 -23.92 -22.02 2.08
C SER A 210 -23.72 -20.67 2.77
N THR A 211 -24.81 -20.02 3.22
CA THR A 211 -24.77 -18.85 4.11
C THR A 211 -24.13 -19.20 5.44
N SER A 212 -24.41 -20.40 5.96
CA SER A 212 -23.77 -20.92 7.17
C SER A 212 -22.28 -21.09 6.96
N ALA A 213 -21.79 -21.60 5.83
CA ALA A 213 -20.35 -21.86 5.64
C ALA A 213 -19.48 -20.59 5.62
N CYS A 214 -19.88 -19.54 4.89
CA CYS A 214 -19.15 -18.26 4.89
C CYS A 214 -19.22 -17.56 6.24
N THR A 215 -20.38 -17.65 6.92
CA THR A 215 -20.56 -17.10 8.27
C THR A 215 -19.71 -17.86 9.29
N HIS A 216 -19.65 -19.19 9.22
CA HIS A 216 -18.79 -20.02 10.06
C HIS A 216 -17.31 -19.74 9.77
N ALA A 217 -16.88 -19.64 8.51
CA ALA A 217 -15.51 -19.27 8.17
C ALA A 217 -15.14 -17.88 8.72
N ALA A 218 -16.06 -16.92 8.63
CA ALA A 218 -15.92 -15.59 9.22
C ALA A 218 -15.81 -15.64 10.76
N GLN A 219 -16.62 -16.49 11.43
CA GLN A 219 -16.56 -16.71 12.88
C GLN A 219 -15.27 -17.42 13.31
N HIS A 220 -14.78 -18.39 12.54
CA HIS A 220 -13.51 -19.07 12.83
C HIS A 220 -12.31 -18.12 12.72
N LEU A 221 -12.31 -17.19 11.76
CA LEU A 221 -11.30 -16.14 11.69
C LEU A 221 -11.34 -15.22 12.92
N GLU A 222 -12.53 -14.94 13.46
CA GLU A 222 -12.69 -14.17 14.69
C GLU A 222 -12.18 -14.90 15.93
N GLN A 223 -12.45 -16.20 16.05
CA GLN A 223 -11.94 -17.03 17.15
C GLN A 223 -10.43 -17.24 17.08
N ALA A 224 -9.87 -17.44 15.87
CA ALA A 224 -8.43 -17.54 15.65
C ALA A 224 -7.73 -16.21 16.03
N HIS A 225 -8.37 -15.07 15.75
CA HIS A 225 -7.87 -13.77 16.16
C HIS A 225 -7.89 -13.58 17.69
N GLY A 226 -8.99 -13.95 18.35
CA GLY A 226 -9.09 -13.92 19.81
C GLY A 226 -8.07 -14.82 20.51
N ALA A 227 -7.85 -16.03 19.99
CA ALA A 227 -6.86 -16.96 20.52
C ALA A 227 -5.41 -16.47 20.33
N SER A 228 -5.13 -15.72 19.26
CA SER A 228 -3.81 -15.12 19.02
C SER A 228 -3.54 -13.92 19.95
N GLN A 229 -4.56 -13.15 20.35
CA GLN A 229 -4.40 -12.07 21.33
C GLN A 229 -4.20 -12.60 22.76
N VAL A 230 -4.90 -13.68 23.14
CA VAL A 230 -4.77 -14.28 24.48
C VAL A 230 -3.38 -14.90 24.73
N ARG A 231 -2.71 -15.39 23.67
CA ARG A 231 -1.32 -15.89 23.78
C ARG A 231 -0.25 -14.78 23.86
N GLY A 232 -0.64 -13.51 23.72
CA GLY A 232 0.26 -12.34 23.84
C GLY A 232 0.36 -11.75 25.26
N CYS A 233 -0.44 -12.23 26.21
CA CYS A 233 -0.32 -11.84 27.62
C CYS A 233 0.70 -12.74 28.31
N GLY A 234 1.90 -12.20 28.52
CA GLY A 234 3.08 -12.93 29.00
C GLY A 234 2.83 -13.82 30.21
N GLU A 235 3.21 -15.08 30.08
CA GLU A 235 3.53 -15.91 31.24
C GLU A 235 4.72 -15.26 31.97
N PRO A 236 4.64 -15.03 33.29
CA PRO A 236 5.79 -14.53 34.03
C PRO A 236 6.87 -15.61 34.03
N ILE A 237 8.00 -15.29 33.39
CA ILE A 237 9.25 -16.06 33.52
C ILE A 237 9.53 -16.19 35.02
N ARG A 238 9.39 -17.41 35.55
CA ARG A 238 9.74 -17.73 36.93
C ARG A 238 11.23 -17.45 37.12
N ARG A 239 11.54 -16.42 37.91
CA ARG A 239 12.88 -16.20 38.49
C ARG A 239 13.30 -17.48 39.20
N VAL A 240 14.30 -18.18 38.68
CA VAL A 240 15.05 -19.19 39.42
C VAL A 240 15.78 -18.44 40.54
N GLN A 241 15.31 -18.61 41.78
CA GLN A 241 16.05 -18.21 42.97
C GLN A 241 17.21 -19.18 43.14
N HIS A 242 18.43 -18.75 42.83
CA HIS A 242 19.62 -19.42 43.33
C HIS A 242 19.83 -19.00 44.79
N GLN A 243 19.63 -19.94 45.71
CA GLN A 243 20.01 -19.81 47.12
C GLN A 243 21.51 -20.05 47.26
N ASP A 244 22.15 -19.10 47.95
CA ASP A 244 23.52 -19.17 48.46
C ASP A 244 23.74 -20.35 49.40
N ARG A 245 24.89 -21.04 49.21
CA ARG A 245 25.65 -21.70 50.28
C ARG A 245 27.15 -21.57 50.02
N GLY A 246 27.76 -20.57 50.67
CA GLY A 246 28.87 -20.73 51.62
C GLY A 246 30.22 -21.31 51.16
N ASP A 247 31.25 -20.45 51.35
CA ASP A 247 32.64 -20.77 51.76
C ASP A 247 33.57 -21.30 50.62
N ARG A 248 34.81 -20.84 50.37
CA ARG A 248 35.81 -20.12 51.18
C ARG A 248 36.98 -19.61 50.27
N SER A 249 37.66 -18.53 50.69
CA SER A 249 39.09 -18.15 50.45
C SER A 249 39.67 -17.75 49.06
N GLY A 250 40.42 -16.64 49.04
CA GLY A 250 41.48 -16.28 48.06
C GLY A 250 41.27 -14.94 47.34
N GLU A 251 41.46 -13.77 47.96
CA GLU A 251 42.71 -12.97 48.07
C GLU A 251 43.04 -12.06 46.85
N LEU A 252 43.45 -10.82 47.19
CA LEU A 252 44.12 -9.75 46.43
C LEU A 252 43.33 -8.75 45.53
N ALA A 253 43.11 -7.58 46.15
CA ALA A 253 43.76 -6.29 45.81
C ALA A 253 43.08 -5.26 44.89
N ALA A 254 42.92 -4.06 45.50
CA ALA A 254 43.08 -2.70 44.98
C ALA A 254 42.00 -2.06 44.06
N ARG A 255 41.33 -1.04 44.63
CA ARG A 255 40.84 0.20 43.96
C ARG A 255 41.92 1.31 44.10
N PRO A 256 41.79 2.57 43.60
CA PRO A 256 40.62 3.23 42.98
C PRO A 256 40.93 4.21 41.80
N GLU A 257 39.83 4.85 41.34
CA GLU A 257 39.73 6.25 40.86
C GLU A 257 40.06 6.62 39.40
N GLY A 258 39.16 7.42 38.80
CA GLY A 258 39.51 8.44 37.80
C GLY A 258 38.60 8.53 36.57
N ASP A 259 37.49 9.25 36.69
CA ASP A 259 36.84 9.96 35.56
C ASP A 259 37.48 11.38 35.51
N PRO A 260 37.74 12.00 34.34
CA PRO A 260 36.68 12.81 33.73
C PRO A 260 36.74 12.98 32.18
N GLU A 261 35.56 13.23 31.59
CA GLU A 261 35.35 13.98 30.34
C GLU A 261 36.08 15.37 30.35
N PRO A 262 36.39 16.06 29.21
CA PRO A 262 35.35 16.56 28.29
C PRO A 262 35.75 17.01 26.84
N ARG A 263 34.72 17.52 26.12
CA ARG A 263 34.71 18.59 25.07
C ARG A 263 34.83 18.26 23.57
N VAL A 264 33.71 18.59 22.91
CA VAL A 264 33.45 18.91 21.50
C VAL A 264 34.19 20.18 21.05
N PRO A 265 34.50 20.31 19.74
CA PRO A 265 34.41 21.60 19.05
C PRO A 265 33.53 21.57 17.79
N VAL A 266 32.74 22.63 17.66
CA VAL A 266 31.89 23.04 16.53
C VAL A 266 32.72 23.77 15.48
N LEU A 267 32.58 23.41 14.20
CA LEU A 267 32.93 24.20 13.00
C LEU A 267 31.86 23.83 11.95
N GLY A 268 31.09 24.72 11.32
CA GLY A 268 31.37 26.07 10.86
C GLY A 268 31.19 26.08 9.32
N CYS A 269 29.99 26.36 8.84
CA CYS A 269 29.61 26.37 7.42
C CYS A 269 29.98 27.72 6.76
N PRO A 270 30.62 27.77 5.57
CA PRO A 270 30.83 29.02 4.86
C PRO A 270 29.71 29.34 3.85
N GLN A 271 29.30 30.62 3.86
CA GLN A 271 28.27 31.22 3.01
C GLN A 271 28.69 31.35 1.54
N ARG A 272 27.72 31.16 0.62
CA ARG A 272 27.85 31.45 -0.81
C ARG A 272 27.72 32.95 -1.10
N SER A 273 28.64 33.46 -1.92
CA SER A 273 28.66 34.83 -2.42
C SER A 273 27.64 35.05 -3.56
N LYS A 274 27.05 36.25 -3.59
CA LYS A 274 26.17 36.77 -4.64
C LYS A 274 27.02 37.21 -5.84
N ALA A 275 26.67 36.77 -7.05
CA ALA A 275 27.20 37.32 -8.31
C ALA A 275 26.14 38.20 -8.99
N GLN A 276 26.59 39.37 -9.42
CA GLN A 276 25.84 40.49 -9.99
C GLN A 276 25.29 40.18 -11.40
N ARG A 277 24.07 40.66 -11.69
CA ARG A 277 23.55 40.81 -13.04
C ARG A 277 24.01 42.16 -13.61
N SER A 278 24.73 42.13 -14.72
CA SER A 278 25.02 43.31 -15.55
C SER A 278 24.09 43.34 -16.75
N SER A 279 23.48 44.49 -16.97
CA SER A 279 22.66 44.84 -18.12
C SER A 279 23.51 45.13 -19.35
N ALA A 280 23.08 44.68 -20.53
CA ALA A 280 23.49 45.30 -21.78
C ALA A 280 22.26 45.47 -22.69
N ARG A 281 21.97 46.74 -22.98
CA ARG A 281 20.95 47.25 -23.88
C ARG A 281 21.71 47.73 -25.11
N MET A 282 21.41 47.25 -26.31
CA MET A 282 21.74 47.96 -27.56
C MET A 282 20.66 47.77 -28.61
N ARG A 283 20.46 48.86 -29.34
CA ARG A 283 19.41 49.20 -30.29
C ARG A 283 19.82 48.86 -31.73
N GLY A 284 18.82 48.82 -32.62
CA GLY A 284 18.94 49.03 -34.07
C GLY A 284 19.14 47.72 -34.84
N SER A 285 18.49 47.46 -35.98
CA SER A 285 17.93 48.34 -37.00
C SER A 285 16.83 47.64 -37.80
N ARG A 286 15.94 48.45 -38.38
CA ARG A 286 14.94 48.11 -39.41
C ARG A 286 15.62 47.79 -40.75
N CYS A 287 14.98 46.92 -41.55
CA CYS A 287 14.69 46.98 -43.01
C CYS A 287 13.95 45.66 -43.34
N ALA A 288 12.66 45.63 -43.73
CA ALA A 288 12.01 46.07 -44.97
C ALA A 288 12.04 45.02 -46.11
N ALA A 289 10.81 44.65 -46.52
CA ALA A 289 10.34 44.19 -47.84
C ALA A 289 10.82 42.85 -48.42
N GLY A 290 9.83 42.04 -48.83
CA GLY A 290 9.93 40.78 -49.54
C GLY A 290 8.66 39.97 -49.34
#